data_AF-A0A1I3K1Z2-F1
#
_entry.id   AF-A0A1I3K1Z2-F1
#
_cell.length_a   1.000
_cell.length_b   1.000
_cell.length_c   1.000
_cell.angle_alpha   90.00
_cell.angle_beta   90.00
_cell.angle_gamma   90.00
#
_symmetry.space_group_name_H-M   'P 1'
#
loop_
_entity.id
_entity.type
_entity.pdbx_description
1 polymer ?
#
loop_
_entity_poly.entity_id
_entity_poly.type
_entity_poly.pdbx_seq_one_letter_code
_entity_poly.pdbx_strand_id
1 'polypeptide(L)' 'MTNYYTTPARGDFPRLHIHTVIANYGIWAVLLRVLRAMLRAKRPPPSIVLSDHLRRDIGLPPLRAQARPNLHDRF' A
#
# COMPACT_ATOMS: atom_id res chain seq x y z
N MET A 1 6.40 -3.47 -37.11
CA MET A 1 6.08 -4.48 -36.07
C MET A 1 6.50 -3.88 -34.74
N THR A 2 5.55 -3.32 -33.98
CA THR A 2 5.83 -2.60 -32.73
C THR A 2 5.36 -3.47 -31.58
N ASN A 3 6.30 -4.00 -30.79
CA ASN A 3 5.98 -4.82 -29.62
C ASN A 3 5.49 -3.89 -28.50
N TYR A 4 4.19 -3.96 -28.19
CA TYR A 4 3.62 -3.30 -27.01
C TYR A 4 4.06 -4.06 -25.77
N TYR A 5 4.96 -3.48 -24.98
CA TYR A 5 5.18 -3.91 -23.61
C TYR A 5 3.93 -3.53 -22.80
N THR A 6 2.97 -4.45 -22.71
CA THR A 6 1.85 -4.36 -21.76
C THR A 6 2.46 -4.23 -20.37
N THR A 7 2.40 -3.02 -19.81
CA THR A 7 2.65 -2.81 -18.39
C THR A 7 1.52 -3.50 -17.65
N PRO A 8 1.77 -4.52 -16.81
CA PRO A 8 0.70 -5.21 -16.10
C PRO A 8 -0.04 -4.17 -15.25
N ALA A 9 -1.36 -4.11 -15.41
CA ALA A 9 -2.18 -3.23 -14.60
C ALA A 9 -2.04 -3.67 -13.14
N ARG A 10 -2.07 -2.71 -12.21
CA ARG A 10 -1.99 -2.98 -10.77
C ARG A 10 -3.21 -3.81 -10.36
N GLY A 11 -3.06 -5.13 -10.37
CA GLY A 11 -4.17 -6.10 -10.23
C GLY A 11 -3.94 -7.39 -11.00
N ASP A 12 -3.06 -7.39 -12.00
CA ASP A 12 -2.65 -8.58 -12.78
C ASP A 12 -1.63 -9.41 -12.01
N PHE A 13 -1.93 -9.76 -10.76
CA PHE A 13 -1.23 -10.84 -10.12
C PHE A 13 -1.66 -12.13 -10.84
N PRO A 14 -0.73 -12.93 -11.38
CA PRO A 14 -1.10 -14.25 -11.89
C PRO A 14 -1.87 -14.95 -10.77
N ARG A 15 -3.09 -15.42 -11.06
CA ARG A 15 -3.93 -16.13 -10.09
C ARG A 15 -3.21 -17.43 -9.73
N LEU A 16 -2.28 -17.35 -8.78
CA LEU A 16 -1.58 -18.51 -8.26
C LEU A 16 -2.63 -19.39 -7.59
N HIS A 17 -2.90 -20.54 -8.19
CA HIS A 17 -3.78 -21.55 -7.60
C HIS A 17 -3.12 -22.06 -6.32
N ILE A 18 -3.72 -21.80 -5.16
CA ILE A 18 -3.18 -22.18 -3.85
C ILE A 18 -2.79 -23.66 -3.79
N HIS A 19 -3.53 -24.53 -4.49
CA HIS A 19 -3.26 -25.96 -4.61
C HIS A 19 -1.88 -26.25 -5.24
N THR A 20 -1.47 -25.51 -6.26
CA THR A 20 -0.15 -25.69 -6.91
C THR A 20 0.99 -25.31 -5.97
N VAL A 21 0.81 -24.28 -5.16
CA VAL A 21 1.79 -23.83 -4.17
C VAL A 21 1.93 -24.87 -3.06
N ILE A 22 0.81 -25.40 -2.56
CA ILE A 22 0.83 -26.45 -1.54
C ILE A 22 1.44 -27.74 -2.09
N ALA A 23 1.14 -28.11 -3.34
CA ALA A 23 1.72 -29.30 -3.97
C ALA A 23 3.24 -29.20 -4.15
N ASN A 24 3.75 -28.03 -4.56
CA ASN A 24 5.18 -27.84 -4.81
C ASN A 24 6.01 -27.66 -3.54
N TYR A 25 5.45 -27.05 -2.50
CA TYR A 25 6.21 -26.66 -1.30
C TYR A 25 5.78 -27.37 -0.01
N GLY A 26 4.64 -28.06 -0.03
CA GLY A 26 4.05 -28.71 1.14
C GLY A 26 3.29 -27.75 2.05
N ILE A 27 2.26 -28.27 2.74
CA ILE A 27 1.36 -27.45 3.56
C ILE A 27 2.08 -26.76 4.74
N TRP A 28 3.04 -27.44 5.37
CA TRP A 28 3.78 -26.90 6.51
C TRP A 28 4.69 -25.72 6.13
N ALA A 29 5.36 -25.79 4.98
CA ALA A 29 6.20 -24.70 4.51
C ALA A 29 5.36 -23.46 4.15
N VAL A 30 4.20 -23.67 3.52
CA VAL A 30 3.25 -22.60 3.20
C VAL A 30 2.72 -21.95 4.48
N LEU A 31 2.29 -22.75 5.46
CA LEU A 31 1.77 -22.25 6.73
C LEU A 31 2.81 -21.40 7.48
N LEU A 32 4.05 -21.89 7.61
CA LEU A 32 5.15 -21.16 8.23
C LEU A 32 5.45 -19.84 7.50
N ARG A 33 5.39 -19.85 6.16
CA ARG A 33 5.59 -18.65 5.33
C ARG A 33 4.52 -17.60 5.59
N VAL A 34 3.25 -18.02 5.65
CA VAL A 34 2.10 -17.15 5.94
C VAL A 34 2.24 -16.56 7.35
N LEU A 35 2.51 -17.40 8.35
CA LEU A 35 2.70 -16.95 9.73
C LEU A 35 3.84 -15.93 9.85
N ARG A 36 4.98 -16.20 9.19
CA ARG A 36 6.12 -15.27 9.15
C ARG A 36 5.81 -13.97 8.40
N ALA A 37 4.95 -14.03 7.38
CA ALA A 37 4.50 -12.84 6.65
C ALA A 37 3.55 -11.98 7.50
N MET A 38 2.69 -12.60 8.32
CA MET A 38 1.84 -11.88 9.27
C MET A 38 2.65 -11.19 10.37
N LEU A 39 3.69 -11.86 10.88
CA LEU A 39 4.58 -11.31 11.89
C LEU A 39 5.54 -10.24 11.36
N ARG A 40 5.80 -10.21 10.04
CA ARG A 40 6.54 -9.10 9.42
C ARG A 40 5.63 -7.88 9.41
N ALA A 41 5.88 -6.96 10.33
CA ALA A 41 5.31 -5.62 10.30
C ALA A 41 5.45 -5.06 8.87
N LYS A 42 4.31 -4.85 8.20
CA LYS A 42 4.31 -4.10 6.94
C LYS A 42 4.91 -2.75 7.27
N ARG A 43 6.09 -2.46 6.71
CA ARG A 43 6.55 -1.07 6.65
C ARG A 43 5.37 -0.30 6.05
N PRO A 44 4.86 0.74 6.71
CA PRO A 44 3.84 1.58 6.10
C PRO A 44 4.39 1.99 4.73
N PRO A 45 3.55 1.97 3.68
CA PRO A 45 3.98 2.53 2.41
C PRO A 45 4.57 3.91 2.70
N PRO A 46 5.70 4.27 2.07
CA PRO A 46 6.31 5.58 2.30
C PRO A 46 5.19 6.61 2.23
N SER A 47 5.06 7.45 3.26
CA SER A 47 4.03 8.47 3.28
C SER A 47 4.22 9.31 2.03
N ILE A 48 3.34 9.12 1.05
CA ILE A 48 3.34 9.94 -0.14
C ILE A 48 2.89 11.29 0.37
N VAL A 49 3.85 12.18 0.65
CA VAL A 49 3.57 13.57 0.97
C VAL A 49 2.99 14.16 -0.30
N LEU A 50 1.67 14.11 -0.37
CA LEU A 50 0.92 14.59 -1.49
C LEU A 50 1.04 16.11 -1.50
N SER A 51 1.43 16.67 -2.65
CA SER A 51 1.51 18.13 -2.84
C SER A 51 0.14 18.76 -2.61
N ASP A 52 0.09 20.00 -2.13
CA ASP A 52 -1.18 20.68 -1.80
C ASP A 52 -2.12 20.77 -3.01
N HIS A 53 -1.57 20.89 -4.22
CA HIS A 53 -2.34 20.85 -5.48
C HIS A 53 -3.03 19.49 -5.69
N LEU A 54 -2.29 18.40 -5.53
CA LEU A 54 -2.83 17.06 -5.71
C LEU A 54 -3.82 16.68 -4.59
N ARG A 55 -3.67 17.25 -3.39
CA ARG A 55 -4.64 17.14 -2.29
C ARG A 55 -5.95 17.85 -2.65
N ARG A 56 -5.88 19.05 -3.24
CA ARG A 56 -7.06 19.80 -3.71
C ARG A 56 -7.85 19.02 -4.77
N ASP A 57 -7.15 18.40 -5.71
CA ASP A 57 -7.78 17.67 -6.82
C ASP A 57 -8.57 16.44 -6.36
N ILE A 58 -8.23 15.88 -5.20
CA ILE A 58 -8.92 14.74 -4.57
C ILE A 58 -9.76 15.13 -3.33
N GLY A 59 -9.94 16.43 -3.08
CA GLY A 59 -10.76 16.94 -1.98
C GLY A 59 -10.17 16.76 -0.58
N LEU A 60 -8.88 16.48 -0.44
CA LEU A 60 -8.18 16.41 0.84
C LEU A 60 -7.77 17.82 1.33
N PRO A 61 -7.91 18.14 2.64
CA PRO A 61 -7.48 19.42 3.18
C PRO A 61 -5.95 19.58 3.09
N PRO A 62 -5.42 20.82 2.99
CA PRO A 62 -3.98 21.06 2.90
C PRO A 62 -3.25 20.55 4.15
N LEU A 63 -2.02 20.06 3.99
CA LEU A 63 -1.30 19.40 5.08
C LEU A 63 -0.93 20.38 6.23
N ARG A 64 -0.91 21.69 5.97
CA ARG A 64 -0.49 22.73 6.93
C ARG A 64 -1.52 23.11 8.00
N ALA A 65 -2.73 22.57 7.98
CA ALA A 65 -3.82 23.03 8.87
C ALA A 65 -3.92 22.29 10.22
N GLN A 66 -3.01 21.36 10.54
CA GLN A 66 -3.04 20.62 11.81
C GLN A 66 -1.90 21.08 12.75
N ALA A 67 -1.95 22.33 13.22
CA ALA A 67 -1.42 22.78 14.52
C ALA A 67 -1.25 24.30 14.57
N ARG A 68 -2.30 25.02 14.95
CA ARG A 68 -2.18 26.14 15.89
C ARG A 68 -3.36 26.06 16.86
N PRO A 69 -3.18 25.66 18.13
CA PRO A 69 -4.18 25.97 19.14
C PRO A 69 -4.29 27.49 19.20
N ASN A 70 -5.50 28.01 19.01
CA ASN A 70 -5.77 29.44 18.97
C ASN A 70 -5.38 30.07 20.32
N LEU A 71 -4.30 30.86 20.32
CA LEU A 71 -3.81 31.61 21.48
C LEU A 71 -4.48 32.99 21.59
N HIS A 72 -5.78 33.08 21.27
CA HIS A 72 -6.54 34.34 21.29
C HIS A 72 -7.72 34.37 22.28
N ASP A 73 -7.97 33.29 23.04
CA ASP A 73 -9.01 33.25 24.09
C ASP A 73 -8.48 33.63 25.50
N ARG A 74 -7.47 34.49 25.57
CA ARG A 74 -7.06 35.12 26.83
C ARG A 74 -6.83 36.59 26.57
N PHE A 75 -7.85 37.41 26.80
CA PHE A 75 -7.84 38.67 27.56
C PHE A 75 -9.26 39.24 27.60
#